data_AF-A0AA37SI77-F1
#
_entry.id   AF-A0AA37SI77-F1
#
_cell.length_a   1.000
_cell.length_b   1.000
_cell.length_c   1.000
_cell.angle_alpha   90.00
_cell.angle_beta   90.00
_cell.angle_gamma   90.00
#
_symmetry.space_group_name_H-M   'P 1'
#
loop_
_entity.id
_entity.type
_entity.pdbx_description
1 polymer ?
#
loop_
_entity_poly.entity_id
_entity_poly.type
_entity_poly.pdbx_seq_one_letter_code
_entity_poly.pdbx_strand_id
1 'polypeptide(L)'
;MIEKIKKTIRDYPIWCCLFSVALGFVTYGIDVFLSGCSQDVILKAVPTAILGAITAYIAYQQHIISKSQKEIAEDKHRLELFEKRFETYEVFLNIALWSSERKSYKHKSCGDFELIDQEKWKESEKYEEEFYENRRKLISLGEQSRFLFGDDVCSVLDKTRKIIFNIEKNIKIIRQKRTRLPEVETIFADMARDSSSEFKPFEDLIRKDQLYLTEFYQKKLPEIMGPYLKTTPYISKD
;
A
#
# COMPACT_ATOMS: atom_id res chain seq x y z
N MET A 1 0.65 42.86 22.18
CA MET A 1 2.07 42.42 22.27
C MET A 1 2.60 42.53 23.70
N ILE A 2 2.41 43.67 24.38
CA ILE A 2 2.84 43.91 25.77
C ILE A 2 2.20 42.94 26.79
N GLU A 3 0.92 42.57 26.62
CA GLU A 3 0.26 41.61 27.54
C GLU A 3 0.79 40.18 27.41
N LYS A 4 1.21 39.74 26.22
CA LYS A 4 1.85 38.43 26.02
C LYS A 4 3.19 38.37 26.75
N ILE A 5 3.98 39.46 26.68
CA ILE A 5 5.28 39.56 27.35
C ILE A 5 5.11 39.51 28.88
N LYS A 6 4.11 40.22 29.43
CA LYS A 6 3.78 40.15 30.87
C LYS A 6 3.41 38.73 31.33
N LYS A 7 2.66 37.98 30.50
CA LYS A 7 2.25 36.61 30.82
C LYS A 7 3.44 35.66 30.85
N THR A 8 4.34 35.74 29.85
CA THR A 8 5.56 34.91 29.78
C THR A 8 6.52 35.17 30.94
N ILE A 9 6.66 36.42 31.41
CA ILE A 9 7.51 36.76 32.57
C ILE A 9 6.96 36.15 33.87
N ARG A 10 5.64 36.03 34.00
CA ARG A 10 5.00 35.47 35.20
C ARG A 10 5.15 33.94 35.28
N ASP A 11 5.08 33.27 34.13
CA ASP A 11 5.07 31.80 34.09
C ASP A 11 6.49 31.19 34.17
N TYR A 12 7.55 31.96 33.87
CA TYR A 12 8.95 31.48 33.89
C TYR A 12 9.97 32.47 34.47
N PRO A 13 9.85 32.89 35.75
CA PRO A 13 10.70 33.92 36.35
C PRO A 13 12.19 33.55 36.39
N ILE A 14 12.52 32.27 36.60
CA ILE A 14 13.89 31.78 36.68
C ILE A 14 14.60 31.86 35.31
N TRP A 15 13.91 31.53 34.22
CA TRP A 15 14.46 31.64 32.87
C TRP A 15 14.66 33.11 32.47
N CYS A 16 13.77 34.01 32.89
CA CYS A 16 13.96 35.45 32.68
C CYS A 16 15.19 36.00 33.42
N CYS A 17 15.42 35.57 34.67
CA CYS A 17 16.61 35.96 35.43
C CYS A 17 17.91 35.38 34.85
N LEU A 18 17.91 34.11 34.40
CA LEU A 18 19.07 33.52 33.74
C LEU A 18 19.38 34.23 32.42
N PHE A 19 18.36 34.60 31.66
CA PHE A 19 18.52 35.33 30.41
C PHE A 19 19.08 36.74 30.65
N SER A 20 18.58 37.48 31.66
CA SER A 20 19.08 38.82 31.98
C SER A 20 20.52 38.82 32.50
N VAL A 21 20.87 37.82 33.34
CA VAL A 21 22.25 37.63 33.82
C VAL A 21 23.18 37.27 32.67
N ALA A 22 22.79 36.33 31.81
CA ALA A 22 23.57 35.98 30.62
C ALA A 22 23.76 37.18 29.68
N LEU A 23 22.71 37.97 29.45
CA LEU A 23 22.80 39.18 28.64
C LEU A 23 23.76 40.21 29.27
N GLY A 24 23.69 40.40 30.59
CA GLY A 24 24.57 41.29 31.33
C GLY A 24 26.04 40.87 31.25
N PHE A 25 26.34 39.57 31.32
CA PHE A 25 27.70 39.06 31.12
C PHE A 25 28.19 39.24 29.69
N VAL A 26 27.32 39.04 28.70
CA VAL A 26 27.65 39.26 27.29
C VAL A 26 27.90 40.74 27.02
N THR A 27 27.05 41.64 27.52
CA THR A 27 27.24 43.08 27.33
C THR A 27 28.48 43.57 28.07
N TYR A 28 28.74 43.10 29.28
CA TYR A 28 29.96 43.43 30.02
C TYR A 28 31.22 42.91 29.31
N GLY A 29 31.19 41.67 28.80
CA GLY A 29 32.30 41.12 28.02
C GLY A 29 32.57 41.90 26.73
N ILE A 30 31.52 42.37 26.06
CA ILE A 30 31.64 43.25 24.89
C ILE A 30 32.22 44.61 25.28
N ASP A 31 31.77 45.21 26.39
CA ASP A 31 32.22 46.53 26.84
C ASP A 31 33.69 46.52 27.29
N VAL A 32 34.12 45.46 28.00
CA VAL A 32 35.53 45.21 28.36
C VAL A 32 36.39 44.97 27.12
N PHE A 33 35.87 44.26 26.11
CA PHE A 33 36.58 44.02 24.85
C PHE A 33 36.72 45.29 24.00
N LEU A 34 35.67 46.13 23.96
CA LEU A 34 35.67 47.41 23.23
C LEU A 34 36.56 48.46 23.90
N SER A 35 36.61 48.50 25.24
CA SER A 35 37.43 49.45 26.00
C SER A 35 38.94 49.15 25.96
N GLY A 36 39.34 47.93 25.58
CA GLY A 36 40.74 47.53 25.41
C GLY A 36 41.27 47.52 23.96
N CYS A 37 40.42 47.75 22.95
CA CYS A 37 40.79 47.62 21.54
C CYS A 37 41.04 48.97 20.83
N SER A 38 42.05 49.03 19.96
CA SER A 38 42.23 50.11 18.99
C SER A 38 41.02 50.19 18.03
N GLN A 39 40.65 51.40 17.58
CA GLN A 39 39.55 51.62 16.62
C GLN A 39 39.66 50.73 15.36
N ASP A 40 40.88 50.43 14.90
CA ASP A 40 41.14 49.56 13.75
C ASP A 40 40.72 48.10 13.97
N VAL A 41 40.75 47.61 15.21
CA VAL A 41 40.36 46.25 15.57
C VAL A 41 38.85 46.12 15.66
N ILE A 42 38.19 47.16 16.20
CA ILE A 42 36.72 47.23 16.31
C ILE A 42 36.07 47.28 14.92
N LEU A 43 36.62 48.09 14.00
CA LEU A 43 36.13 48.20 12.63
C LEU A 43 36.22 46.87 11.85
N LYS A 44 37.18 46.01 12.20
CA LYS A 44 37.33 44.67 11.61
C LYS A 44 36.46 43.62 12.29
N ALA A 45 36.25 43.71 13.60
CA ALA A 45 35.49 42.73 14.37
C ALA A 45 33.97 42.82 14.17
N VAL A 46 33.42 44.03 13.97
CA VAL A 46 31.96 44.22 13.81
C VAL A 46 31.41 43.51 12.56
N PRO A 47 31.99 43.66 11.35
CA PRO A 47 31.54 42.91 10.17
C PRO A 47 31.63 41.39 10.38
N THR A 48 32.67 40.91 11.05
CA THR A 48 32.84 39.47 11.36
C THR A 48 31.76 38.97 12.32
N ALA A 49 31.41 39.74 13.33
CA ALA A 49 30.33 39.39 14.26
C ALA A 49 28.96 39.38 13.57
N ILE A 50 28.68 40.36 12.70
CA ILE A 50 27.44 40.41 11.91
C ILE A 50 27.36 39.19 10.97
N LEU A 51 28.44 38.88 10.25
CA LEU A 51 28.50 37.70 9.40
C LEU A 51 28.30 36.41 10.22
N GLY A 52 28.95 36.28 11.37
CA GLY A 52 28.78 35.14 12.26
C GLY A 52 27.33 34.97 12.75
N ALA A 53 26.65 36.06 13.09
CA ALA A 53 25.24 36.04 13.49
C ALA A 53 24.32 35.65 12.33
N ILE A 54 24.56 36.16 11.12
CA ILE A 54 23.81 35.77 9.91
C ILE A 54 24.02 34.28 9.61
N THR A 55 25.27 33.79 9.68
CA THR A 55 25.58 32.37 9.47
C THR A 55 24.91 31.49 10.53
N ALA A 56 24.91 31.89 11.80
CA ALA A 56 24.23 31.17 12.87
C ALA A 56 22.71 31.14 12.65
N TYR A 57 22.12 32.24 12.20
CA TYR A 57 20.69 32.32 11.85
C TYR A 57 20.34 31.40 10.66
N ILE A 58 21.17 31.40 9.61
CA ILE A 58 21.00 30.51 8.46
C ILE A 58 21.09 29.04 8.90
N ALA A 59 22.08 28.68 9.72
CA ALA A 59 22.24 27.33 10.25
C ALA A 59 21.01 26.90 11.08
N TYR A 60 20.46 27.82 11.89
CA TYR A 60 19.24 27.58 12.65
C TYR A 60 18.02 27.35 11.74
N GLN A 61 17.84 28.17 10.70
CA GLN A 61 16.77 27.98 9.71
C GLN A 61 16.92 26.64 8.97
N GLN A 62 18.13 26.30 8.55
CA GLN A 62 18.43 25.01 7.91
C GLN A 62 18.11 23.84 8.84
N HIS A 63 18.39 23.95 10.14
CA HIS A 63 18.03 22.93 11.12
C HIS A 63 16.51 22.72 11.20
N ILE A 64 15.72 23.80 11.30
CA ILE A 64 14.25 23.71 11.32
C ILE A 64 13.73 23.07 10.03
N ILE A 65 14.21 23.54 8.87
CA ILE A 65 13.80 23.02 7.57
C ILE A 65 14.16 21.53 7.45
N SER A 66 15.35 21.11 7.88
CA SER A 66 15.77 19.70 7.81
C SER A 66 14.88 18.80 8.67
N LYS A 67 14.43 19.28 9.83
CA LYS A 67 13.50 18.55 10.69
C LYS A 67 12.14 18.39 10.03
N SER A 68 11.59 19.47 9.49
CA SER A 68 10.30 19.44 8.77
C SER A 68 10.37 18.57 7.51
N GLN A 69 11.46 18.63 6.74
CA GLN A 69 11.66 17.78 5.56
C GLN A 69 11.73 16.30 5.94
N LYS A 70 12.38 15.97 7.06
CA LYS A 70 12.41 14.60 7.58
C LYS A 70 11.01 14.11 7.94
N GLU A 71 10.22 14.92 8.65
CA GLU A 71 8.84 14.58 9.00
C GLU A 71 7.98 14.35 7.74
N ILE A 72 8.07 15.25 6.74
CA ILE A 72 7.37 15.11 5.46
C ILE A 72 7.81 13.84 4.71
N ALA A 73 9.09 13.51 4.71
CA ALA A 73 9.61 12.31 4.05
C ALA A 73 9.12 11.03 4.74
N GLU A 74 9.08 11.01 6.07
CA GLU A 74 8.53 9.89 6.85
C GLU A 74 7.04 9.68 6.56
N ASP A 75 6.25 10.76 6.52
CA ASP A 75 4.82 10.70 6.21
C ASP A 75 4.55 10.26 4.78
N LYS A 76 5.31 10.79 3.82
CA LYS A 76 5.25 10.35 2.42
C LYS A 76 5.56 8.86 2.29
N HIS A 77 6.61 8.39 2.95
CA HIS A 77 6.99 6.99 2.91
C HIS A 77 5.91 6.08 3.51
N ARG A 78 5.27 6.50 4.61
CA ARG A 78 4.14 5.77 5.20
C ARG A 78 2.94 5.71 4.27
N LEU A 79 2.63 6.80 3.57
CA LEU A 79 1.54 6.85 2.60
C LEU A 79 1.82 5.92 1.42
N GLU A 80 3.02 5.95 0.85
CA GLU A 80 3.42 5.05 -0.24
C GLU A 80 3.31 3.57 0.16
N LEU A 81 3.75 3.22 1.39
CA LEU A 81 3.59 1.86 1.92
C LEU A 81 2.12 1.47 2.07
N PHE A 82 1.27 2.39 2.55
CA PHE A 82 -0.15 2.15 2.67
C PHE A 82 -0.80 1.91 1.31
N GLU A 83 -0.53 2.76 0.32
CA GLU A 83 -1.04 2.62 -1.05
C GLU A 83 -0.63 1.28 -1.66
N LYS A 84 0.63 0.86 -1.47
CA LYS A 84 1.10 -0.45 -1.97
C LYS A 84 0.43 -1.63 -1.27
N ARG A 85 0.16 -1.51 0.03
CA ARG A 85 -0.55 -2.54 0.79
C ARG A 85 -2.00 -2.66 0.35
N PHE A 86 -2.65 -1.52 0.14
CA PHE A 86 -4.03 -1.45 -0.36
C PHE A 86 -4.14 -2.00 -1.78
N GLU A 87 -3.23 -1.60 -2.66
CA GLU A 87 -3.13 -2.14 -4.03
C GLU A 87 -2.98 -3.66 -4.04
N THR A 88 -2.15 -4.22 -3.15
CA THR A 88 -2.01 -5.68 -3.01
C THR A 88 -3.32 -6.33 -2.58
N TYR A 89 -4.01 -5.74 -1.60
CA TYR A 89 -5.30 -6.24 -1.14
C TYR A 89 -6.33 -6.28 -2.26
N GLU A 90 -6.50 -5.18 -2.99
CA GLU A 90 -7.49 -5.09 -4.08
C GLU A 90 -7.21 -6.10 -5.19
N VAL A 91 -5.94 -6.26 -5.58
CA VAL A 91 -5.57 -7.21 -6.65
C VAL A 91 -5.87 -8.65 -6.22
N PHE A 92 -5.52 -9.03 -4.99
CA PHE A 92 -5.82 -10.38 -4.50
C PHE A 92 -7.31 -10.62 -4.30
N LEU A 93 -8.06 -9.61 -3.86
CA LEU A 93 -9.53 -9.66 -3.73
C LEU A 93 -10.19 -9.89 -5.10
N ASN A 94 -9.91 -9.01 -6.05
CA ASN A 94 -10.57 -9.01 -7.36
C ASN A 94 -10.25 -10.27 -8.14
N ILE A 95 -8.97 -10.66 -8.20
CA ILE A 95 -8.56 -11.86 -8.95
C ILE A 95 -9.11 -13.13 -8.30
N ALA A 96 -9.18 -13.20 -6.97
CA ALA A 96 -9.81 -14.34 -6.29
C ALA A 96 -11.30 -14.43 -6.62
N LEU A 97 -12.03 -13.30 -6.63
CA LEU A 97 -13.44 -13.22 -6.99
C LEU A 97 -13.68 -13.61 -8.45
N TRP A 98 -12.93 -13.03 -9.40
CA TRP A 98 -13.04 -13.40 -10.81
C TRP A 98 -12.73 -14.89 -11.03
N SER A 99 -11.73 -15.41 -10.32
CA SER A 99 -11.37 -16.83 -10.40
C SER A 99 -12.41 -17.75 -9.78
N SER A 100 -13.13 -17.33 -8.73
CA SER A 100 -14.22 -18.12 -8.15
C SER A 100 -15.45 -18.16 -9.06
N GLU A 101 -15.71 -17.08 -9.81
CA GLU A 101 -16.91 -16.98 -10.66
C GLU A 101 -16.73 -17.51 -12.09
N ARG A 102 -15.48 -17.65 -12.57
CA ARG A 102 -15.18 -18.18 -13.91
C ARG A 102 -15.82 -19.54 -14.15
N LYS A 103 -16.45 -19.68 -15.32
CA LYS A 103 -17.02 -20.94 -15.82
C LYS A 103 -16.01 -21.70 -16.67
N SER A 104 -16.01 -23.02 -16.51
CA SER A 104 -15.14 -23.94 -17.26
C SER A 104 -15.59 -24.13 -18.71
N TYR A 105 -16.90 -24.10 -18.99
CA TYR A 105 -17.47 -24.27 -20.34
C TYR A 105 -18.84 -23.60 -20.50
N LYS A 106 -19.22 -23.34 -21.76
CA LYS A 106 -20.55 -22.81 -22.12
C LYS A 106 -21.57 -23.95 -22.11
N HIS A 107 -22.57 -23.87 -21.24
CA HIS A 107 -23.67 -24.83 -21.23
C HIS A 107 -24.60 -24.50 -22.43
N LYS A 108 -24.91 -25.49 -23.28
CA LYS A 108 -26.01 -25.36 -24.26
C LYS A 108 -27.27 -25.86 -23.55
N SER A 109 -28.06 -24.94 -23.01
CA SER A 109 -29.37 -25.24 -22.45
C SER A 109 -30.45 -24.97 -23.51
N CYS A 110 -31.54 -25.74 -23.51
CA CYS A 110 -32.67 -25.53 -24.43
C CYS A 110 -33.73 -24.64 -23.78
N GLY A 111 -34.29 -23.68 -24.53
CA GLY A 111 -35.41 -22.83 -24.11
C GLY A 111 -34.98 -21.56 -23.37
N ASP A 112 -35.85 -20.99 -22.53
CA ASP A 112 -35.62 -19.71 -21.83
C ASP A 112 -34.36 -19.70 -20.94
N PHE A 113 -33.86 -20.87 -20.54
CA PHE A 113 -32.60 -21.04 -19.82
C PHE A 113 -31.35 -20.73 -20.68
N GLU A 114 -31.48 -20.74 -22.00
CA GLU A 114 -30.39 -20.43 -22.93
C GLU A 114 -29.91 -18.98 -22.81
N LEU A 115 -30.84 -18.02 -22.61
CA LEU A 115 -30.50 -16.61 -22.43
C LEU A 115 -29.71 -16.37 -21.14
N ILE A 116 -30.15 -16.98 -20.03
CA ILE A 116 -29.48 -16.88 -18.72
C ILE A 116 -28.07 -17.49 -18.79
N ASP A 117 -27.90 -18.63 -19.46
CA ASP A 117 -26.60 -19.26 -19.61
C ASP A 117 -25.66 -18.48 -20.55
N GLN A 118 -26.21 -17.78 -21.56
CA GLN A 118 -25.44 -16.87 -22.39
C GLN A 118 -24.95 -15.64 -21.62
N GLU A 119 -25.78 -15.04 -20.77
CA GLU A 119 -25.36 -13.91 -19.93
C GLU A 119 -24.25 -14.29 -18.94
N LYS A 120 -24.43 -15.40 -18.22
CA LYS A 120 -23.41 -15.94 -17.32
C LYS A 120 -22.10 -16.29 -18.04
N TRP A 121 -22.20 -16.76 -19.28
CA TRP A 121 -21.03 -17.03 -20.11
C TRP A 121 -20.27 -15.75 -20.48
N LYS A 122 -20.99 -14.72 -20.95
CA LYS A 122 -20.39 -13.41 -21.24
C LYS A 122 -19.72 -12.79 -20.01
N GLU A 123 -20.36 -12.91 -18.86
CA GLU A 123 -19.79 -12.45 -17.58
C GLU A 123 -18.50 -13.20 -17.24
N SER A 124 -18.48 -14.53 -17.44
CA SER A 124 -17.27 -15.33 -17.27
C SER A 124 -16.15 -14.97 -18.25
N GLU A 125 -16.47 -14.57 -19.49
CA GLU A 125 -15.47 -14.09 -20.46
C GLU A 125 -14.86 -12.78 -19.98
N LYS A 126 -15.69 -11.84 -19.49
CA LYS A 126 -15.21 -10.61 -18.89
C LYS A 126 -14.27 -10.86 -17.71
N TYR A 127 -14.61 -11.78 -16.80
CA TYR A 127 -13.74 -12.15 -15.68
C TYR A 127 -12.40 -12.76 -16.12
N GLU A 128 -12.38 -13.42 -17.26
CA GLU A 128 -11.15 -13.95 -17.83
C GLU A 128 -10.27 -12.87 -18.44
N GLU A 129 -10.83 -11.89 -19.13
CA GLU A 129 -10.11 -10.71 -19.62
C GLU A 129 -9.46 -9.94 -18.47
N GLU A 130 -10.27 -9.58 -17.45
CA GLU A 130 -9.83 -8.89 -16.23
C GLU A 130 -8.71 -9.66 -15.51
N PHE A 131 -8.82 -10.99 -15.45
CA PHE A 131 -7.78 -11.86 -14.91
C PHE A 131 -6.46 -11.72 -15.68
N TYR A 132 -6.50 -11.78 -17.02
CA TYR A 132 -5.28 -11.72 -17.84
C TYR A 132 -4.60 -10.35 -17.80
N GLU A 133 -5.38 -9.27 -17.77
CA GLU A 133 -4.88 -7.91 -17.62
C GLU A 133 -4.11 -7.74 -16.30
N ASN A 134 -4.63 -8.32 -15.23
CA ASN A 134 -4.06 -8.19 -13.88
C ASN A 134 -3.09 -9.33 -13.50
N ARG A 135 -2.91 -10.34 -14.36
CA ARG A 135 -2.07 -11.52 -14.08
C ARG A 135 -0.63 -11.17 -13.71
N ARG A 136 -0.02 -10.22 -14.43
CA ARG A 136 1.35 -9.76 -14.13
C ARG A 136 1.43 -9.04 -12.80
N LYS A 137 0.38 -8.27 -12.48
CA LYS A 137 0.27 -7.51 -11.24
C LYS A 137 0.17 -8.45 -10.03
N LEU A 138 -0.63 -9.53 -10.14
CA LEU A 138 -0.68 -10.59 -9.13
C LEU A 138 0.68 -11.22 -8.84
N ILE A 139 1.47 -11.48 -9.88
CA ILE A 139 2.81 -12.09 -9.73
C ILE A 139 3.74 -11.12 -9.00
N SER A 140 3.85 -9.89 -9.51
CA SER A 140 4.73 -8.85 -8.97
C SER A 140 4.39 -8.50 -7.52
N LEU A 141 3.12 -8.27 -7.20
CA LEU A 141 2.69 -7.94 -5.83
C LEU A 141 2.80 -9.15 -4.89
N GLY A 142 2.61 -10.36 -5.40
CA GLY A 142 2.88 -11.59 -4.65
C GLY A 142 4.33 -11.66 -4.17
N GLU A 143 5.29 -11.30 -5.03
CA GLU A 143 6.72 -11.28 -4.66
C GLU A 143 7.04 -10.17 -3.65
N GLN A 144 6.39 -9.00 -3.78
CA GLN A 144 6.57 -7.87 -2.87
C GLN A 144 5.89 -8.08 -1.51
N SER A 145 4.95 -9.02 -1.41
CA SER A 145 4.12 -9.21 -0.22
C SER A 145 4.92 -9.54 1.04
N ARG A 146 6.05 -10.26 0.93
CA ARG A 146 6.96 -10.52 2.06
C ARG A 146 7.47 -9.23 2.68
N PHE A 147 7.88 -8.27 1.85
CA PHE A 147 8.36 -6.97 2.33
C PHE A 147 7.22 -6.14 2.94
N LEU A 148 6.04 -6.17 2.32
CA LEU A 148 4.92 -5.32 2.73
C LEU A 148 4.22 -5.82 4.01
N PHE A 149 4.17 -7.13 4.24
CA PHE A 149 3.32 -7.78 5.26
C PHE A 149 4.01 -8.85 6.11
N GLY A 150 5.24 -9.25 5.78
CA GLY A 150 5.95 -10.35 6.45
C GLY A 150 5.62 -11.75 5.89
N ASP A 151 6.29 -12.76 6.46
CA ASP A 151 6.26 -14.14 5.94
C ASP A 151 4.89 -14.82 6.09
N ASP A 152 4.18 -14.56 7.19
CA ASP A 152 2.90 -15.20 7.48
C ASP A 152 1.86 -14.86 6.39
N VAL A 153 1.70 -13.57 6.10
CA VAL A 153 0.77 -13.09 5.06
C VAL A 153 1.24 -13.54 3.68
N CYS A 154 2.55 -13.41 3.39
CA CYS A 154 3.14 -13.87 2.12
C CYS A 154 2.81 -15.34 1.83
N SER A 155 2.95 -16.22 2.83
CA SER A 155 2.67 -17.66 2.66
C SER A 155 1.21 -17.93 2.27
N VAL A 156 0.26 -17.17 2.83
CA VAL A 156 -1.16 -17.28 2.52
C VAL A 156 -1.44 -16.78 1.11
N LEU A 157 -0.90 -15.61 0.75
CA LEU A 157 -1.06 -15.04 -0.59
C LEU A 157 -0.44 -15.93 -1.67
N ASP A 158 0.71 -16.54 -1.41
CA ASP A 158 1.36 -17.50 -2.31
C ASP A 158 0.52 -18.76 -2.51
N LYS A 159 -0.08 -19.30 -1.44
CA LYS A 159 -1.00 -20.43 -1.54
C LYS A 159 -2.20 -20.08 -2.42
N THR A 160 -2.83 -18.93 -2.16
CA THR A 160 -3.97 -18.46 -2.94
C THR A 160 -3.60 -18.24 -4.41
N ARG A 161 -2.44 -17.63 -4.68
CA ARG A 161 -1.92 -17.43 -6.05
C ARG A 161 -1.76 -18.75 -6.80
N LYS A 162 -1.22 -19.79 -6.14
CA LYS A 162 -1.12 -21.15 -6.73
C LYS A 162 -2.50 -21.72 -7.09
N ILE A 163 -3.48 -21.55 -6.20
CA ILE A 163 -4.85 -22.02 -6.42
C ILE A 163 -5.51 -21.29 -7.60
N ILE A 164 -5.35 -19.98 -7.69
CA ILE A 164 -5.82 -19.16 -8.83
C ILE A 164 -5.26 -19.70 -10.16
N PHE A 165 -3.95 -19.98 -10.21
CA PHE A 165 -3.31 -20.52 -11.42
C PHE A 165 -3.73 -21.98 -11.72
N ASN A 166 -4.04 -22.78 -10.70
CA ASN A 166 -4.57 -24.12 -10.91
C ASN A 166 -5.97 -24.09 -11.54
N ILE A 167 -6.85 -23.20 -11.09
CA ILE A 167 -8.16 -22.98 -11.71
C ILE A 167 -7.99 -22.59 -13.19
N GLU A 168 -7.15 -21.59 -13.47
CA GLU A 168 -6.86 -21.16 -14.86
C GLU A 168 -6.41 -22.35 -15.73
N LYS A 169 -5.45 -23.13 -15.23
CA LYS A 169 -4.92 -24.29 -15.93
C LYS A 169 -6.00 -25.33 -16.21
N ASN A 170 -6.82 -25.67 -15.22
CA ASN A 170 -7.85 -26.70 -15.35
C ASN A 170 -8.98 -26.25 -16.29
N ILE A 171 -9.41 -24.99 -16.21
CA ILE A 171 -10.38 -24.40 -17.16
C ILE A 171 -9.84 -24.50 -18.59
N LYS A 172 -8.58 -24.11 -18.81
CA LYS A 172 -7.94 -24.20 -20.13
C LYS A 172 -7.91 -25.62 -20.67
N ILE A 173 -7.61 -26.61 -19.82
CA ILE A 173 -7.63 -28.04 -20.21
C ILE A 173 -9.03 -28.47 -20.64
N ILE A 174 -10.07 -28.14 -19.86
CA ILE A 174 -11.46 -28.49 -20.18
C ILE A 174 -11.85 -27.89 -21.53
N ARG A 175 -11.59 -26.60 -21.73
CA ARG A 175 -11.95 -25.89 -22.98
C ARG A 175 -11.23 -26.45 -24.20
N GLN A 176 -9.93 -26.72 -24.10
CA GLN A 176 -9.14 -27.31 -25.18
C GLN A 176 -9.62 -28.70 -25.58
N LYS A 177 -9.97 -29.53 -24.58
CA LYS A 177 -10.51 -30.87 -24.83
C LYS A 177 -11.88 -30.81 -25.48
N ARG A 178 -12.76 -29.89 -25.04
CA ARG A 178 -14.10 -29.70 -25.65
C ARG A 178 -14.04 -29.15 -27.08
N THR A 179 -13.10 -28.28 -27.41
CA THR A 179 -12.93 -27.77 -28.79
C THR A 179 -12.43 -28.82 -29.78
N ARG A 180 -11.85 -29.92 -29.30
CA ARG A 180 -11.39 -31.04 -30.13
C ARG A 180 -12.47 -32.11 -30.36
N LEU A 181 -13.63 -32.01 -29.71
CA LEU A 181 -14.76 -32.91 -29.94
C LEU A 181 -15.54 -32.44 -31.18
N PRO A 182 -15.85 -33.32 -32.16
CA PRO A 182 -16.58 -32.95 -33.35
C PRO A 182 -18.03 -32.52 -33.03
N GLU A 183 -18.50 -31.45 -33.67
CA GLU A 183 -19.84 -30.85 -33.46
C GLU A 183 -21.00 -31.84 -33.57
N VAL A 184 -20.89 -32.87 -34.40
CA VAL A 184 -21.94 -33.87 -34.65
C VAL A 184 -22.05 -34.91 -33.54
N GLU A 185 -20.98 -35.14 -32.76
CA GLU A 185 -21.06 -35.98 -31.57
C GLU A 185 -21.74 -35.26 -30.40
N THR A 186 -21.88 -33.93 -30.40
CA THR A 186 -22.37 -33.21 -29.20
C THR A 186 -23.82 -33.48 -28.82
N ILE A 187 -24.70 -33.84 -29.76
CA ILE A 187 -26.13 -34.05 -29.45
C ILE A 187 -26.38 -35.47 -28.88
N PHE A 188 -25.70 -36.49 -29.41
CA PHE A 188 -25.87 -37.88 -28.98
C PHE A 188 -24.77 -38.38 -28.03
N ALA A 189 -23.55 -37.82 -28.06
CA ALA A 189 -22.48 -38.17 -27.14
C ALA A 189 -22.62 -37.51 -25.76
N ASP A 190 -23.36 -36.40 -25.63
CA ASP A 190 -23.76 -35.87 -24.31
C ASP A 190 -24.75 -36.81 -23.60
N MET A 191 -25.46 -37.68 -24.34
CA MET A 191 -26.33 -38.72 -23.79
C MET A 191 -25.65 -40.10 -23.68
N ALA A 192 -24.66 -40.41 -24.53
CA ALA A 192 -24.11 -41.76 -24.67
C ALA A 192 -22.62 -41.93 -24.28
N ARG A 193 -21.82 -40.86 -24.21
CA ARG A 193 -20.48 -40.94 -23.59
C ARG A 193 -20.61 -40.51 -22.15
N ASP A 194 -19.97 -41.29 -21.30
CA ASP A 194 -19.61 -40.93 -19.93
C ASP A 194 -18.56 -39.80 -19.92
N SER A 195 -18.78 -38.74 -20.72
CA SER A 195 -17.96 -37.51 -20.83
C SER A 195 -17.90 -36.79 -19.49
N SER A 196 -18.89 -37.03 -18.61
CA SER A 196 -18.83 -36.69 -17.20
C SER A 196 -17.59 -37.26 -16.52
N SER A 197 -17.20 -38.52 -16.79
CA SER A 197 -16.07 -39.17 -16.10
C SER A 197 -14.71 -38.56 -16.45
N GLU A 198 -14.51 -38.05 -17.67
CA GLU A 198 -13.21 -37.50 -18.11
C GLU A 198 -12.97 -36.08 -17.58
N PHE A 199 -14.01 -35.26 -17.51
CA PHE A 199 -13.92 -33.88 -17.03
C PHE A 199 -14.09 -33.74 -15.53
N LYS A 200 -14.82 -34.67 -14.89
CA LYS A 200 -15.13 -34.65 -13.45
C LYS A 200 -13.92 -34.47 -12.54
N PRO A 201 -12.74 -35.08 -12.77
CA PRO A 201 -11.56 -34.79 -11.95
C PRO A 201 -11.14 -33.32 -12.00
N PHE A 202 -11.23 -32.67 -13.16
CA PHE A 202 -10.89 -31.25 -13.31
C PHE A 202 -11.98 -30.34 -12.73
N GLU A 203 -13.24 -30.69 -12.93
CA GLU A 203 -14.39 -29.96 -12.39
C GLU A 203 -14.44 -30.03 -10.86
N ASP A 204 -14.12 -31.18 -10.28
CA ASP A 204 -14.01 -31.37 -8.82
C ASP A 204 -12.87 -30.54 -8.24
N LEU A 205 -11.73 -30.48 -8.91
CA LEU A 205 -10.61 -29.61 -8.52
C LEU A 205 -10.98 -28.13 -8.61
N ILE A 206 -11.58 -27.70 -9.73
CA ILE A 206 -12.05 -26.31 -9.90
C ILE A 206 -13.03 -25.96 -8.80
N ARG A 207 -14.06 -26.78 -8.57
CA ARG A 207 -15.08 -26.53 -7.55
C ARG A 207 -14.47 -26.43 -6.15
N LYS A 208 -13.55 -27.32 -5.79
CA LYS A 208 -12.84 -27.28 -4.50
C LYS A 208 -12.02 -25.99 -4.36
N ASP A 209 -11.29 -25.63 -5.40
CA ASP A 209 -10.43 -24.45 -5.42
C ASP A 209 -11.26 -23.15 -5.40
N GLN A 210 -12.40 -23.10 -6.10
CA GLN A 210 -13.34 -21.98 -6.07
C GLN A 210 -13.92 -21.79 -4.68
N LEU A 211 -14.29 -22.88 -3.99
CA LEU A 211 -14.82 -22.84 -2.62
C LEU A 211 -13.78 -22.27 -1.64
N TYR A 212 -12.51 -22.67 -1.80
CA TYR A 212 -11.40 -22.05 -1.06
C TYR A 212 -11.26 -20.56 -1.37
N LEU A 213 -11.35 -20.15 -2.64
CA LEU A 213 -11.24 -18.73 -3.01
C LEU A 213 -12.39 -17.91 -2.41
N THR A 214 -13.62 -18.43 -2.40
CA THR A 214 -14.76 -17.81 -1.72
C THR A 214 -14.49 -17.58 -0.25
N GLU A 215 -14.04 -18.60 0.48
CA GLU A 215 -13.66 -18.44 1.89
C GLU A 215 -12.51 -17.42 2.06
N PHE A 216 -11.54 -17.46 1.14
CA PHE A 216 -10.39 -16.59 1.18
C PHE A 216 -10.78 -15.11 1.05
N TYR A 217 -11.52 -14.71 0.02
CA TYR A 217 -11.82 -13.29 -0.19
C TYR A 217 -12.90 -12.76 0.77
N GLN A 218 -13.81 -13.61 1.25
CA GLN A 218 -14.87 -13.19 2.19
C GLN A 218 -14.37 -13.03 3.62
N LYS A 219 -13.42 -13.87 4.04
CA LYS A 219 -13.02 -13.96 5.46
C LYS A 219 -11.53 -13.80 5.66
N LYS A 220 -10.74 -14.69 5.04
CA LYS A 220 -9.32 -14.81 5.37
C LYS A 220 -8.49 -13.59 4.94
N LEU A 221 -8.77 -13.04 3.77
CA LEU A 221 -8.06 -11.89 3.22
C LEU A 221 -8.30 -10.62 4.07
N PRO A 222 -9.55 -10.24 4.40
CA PRO A 222 -9.81 -9.17 5.37
C PRO A 222 -9.14 -9.39 6.73
N GLU A 223 -9.14 -10.62 7.24
CA GLU A 223 -8.56 -10.96 8.54
C GLU A 223 -7.05 -10.75 8.58
N ILE A 224 -6.32 -11.25 7.58
CA ILE A 224 -4.85 -11.19 7.56
C ILE A 224 -4.32 -9.82 7.12
N MET A 225 -5.03 -9.11 6.22
CA MET A 225 -4.58 -7.83 5.69
C MET A 225 -5.18 -6.63 6.42
N GLY A 226 -6.35 -6.79 7.05
CA GLY A 226 -7.05 -5.70 7.76
C GLY A 226 -6.18 -4.91 8.76
N PRO A 227 -5.29 -5.53 9.54
CA PRO A 227 -4.36 -4.79 10.42
C PRO A 227 -3.43 -3.82 9.67
N TYR A 228 -3.04 -4.17 8.44
CA TYR A 228 -2.11 -3.40 7.60
C TYR A 228 -2.80 -2.30 6.77
N LEU A 229 -4.12 -2.36 6.67
CA LEU A 229 -4.97 -1.41 5.93
C LEU A 229 -5.54 -0.31 6.83
N LYS A 230 -5.05 -0.19 8.06
CA LYS A 230 -5.36 0.94 8.93
C LYS A 230 -4.30 2.01 8.73
N THR A 231 -4.72 3.22 8.38
CA THR A 231 -3.83 4.38 8.46
C THR A 231 -3.45 4.60 9.92
N THR A 232 -2.15 4.69 10.21
CA THR A 232 -1.70 5.13 11.53
C THR A 232 -2.30 6.51 11.81
N PRO A 233 -2.91 6.74 12.99
CA PRO A 233 -3.46 8.03 13.32
C PRO A 233 -2.37 9.09 13.19
N TYR A 234 -2.72 10.23 12.57
CA TYR A 234 -1.86 11.41 12.54
C TYR A 234 -1.54 11.77 13.98
N ILE A 235 -0.30 11.56 14.42
CA ILE A 235 0.16 12.16 15.67
C ILE A 235 0.45 13.62 15.31
N SER A 236 -0.59 14.45 15.22
CA SER A 236 -0.38 15.90 15.24
C SER A 236 0.14 16.22 16.64
N LYS A 237 1.46 16.36 16.76
CA LYS A 237 2.05 17.06 17.89
C LYS A 237 1.76 18.55 17.68
N ASP A 238 0.57 18.96 18.11
CA ASP A 238 0.33 20.37 18.47
C ASP A 238 1.23 20.74 19.66
#